data_AF-A0A261B157-F1
#
_entry.id   AF-A0A261B157-F1
#
_cell.length_a   1.000
_cell.length_b   1.000
_cell.length_c   1.000
_cell.angle_alpha   90.00
_cell.angle_beta   90.00
_cell.angle_gamma   90.00
#
_symmetry.space_group_name_H-M   'P 1'
#
loop_
_entity.id
_entity.type
_entity.pdbx_description
1 polymer ?
#
loop_
_entity_poly.entity_id
_entity_poly.type
_entity_poly.pdbx_seq_one_letter_code
_entity_poly.pdbx_strand_id
1 'polypeptide(L)'
;MFPKIYYRICDEFTDQLVHFRPQVTGPKETDMVRMNGTCIPNASRKIAGVDLIGLCMSTGSGIKTSGECVCDSGYSQIADSNGARCEKVNTGSSHELTIFFGV
;
A
#
# COMPACT_ATOMS: atom_id res chain seq x y z
N MET A 1 36.72 14.50 15.73
CA MET A 1 35.48 14.49 14.91
C MET A 1 35.19 13.04 14.55
N PHE A 2 34.07 12.48 14.99
CA PHE A 2 33.72 11.07 14.72
C PHE A 2 32.94 10.99 13.39
N PRO A 3 33.31 10.06 12.48
CA PRO A 3 32.49 9.80 11.30
C PRO A 3 31.13 9.26 11.74
N LYS A 4 30.05 9.85 11.22
CA LYS A 4 28.70 9.31 11.39
C LYS A 4 28.43 8.39 10.21
N ILE A 5 28.15 7.12 10.51
CA ILE A 5 27.74 6.12 9.52
C ILE A 5 26.22 6.22 9.39
N TYR A 6 25.75 6.47 8.18
CA TYR A 6 24.33 6.51 7.85
C TYR A 6 24.02 5.42 6.82
N TYR A 7 22.82 4.84 6.92
CA TYR A 7 22.28 3.92 5.92
C TYR A 7 20.94 4.48 5.40
N ARG A 8 20.62 4.16 4.16
CA ARG A 8 19.34 4.54 3.55
C ARG A 8 18.36 3.38 3.64
N ILE A 9 17.11 3.70 3.93
CA ILE A 9 15.99 2.76 3.90
C ILE A 9 14.95 3.27 2.93
N CYS A 10 14.17 2.35 2.36
CA CYS A 10 12.86 2.69 1.82
C CYS A 10 11.88 2.71 2.97
N ASP A 11 11.18 3.83 3.13
CA ASP A 11 10.14 3.98 4.14
C ASP A 11 8.95 3.06 3.84
N GLU A 12 8.10 2.85 4.85
CA GLU A 12 6.85 2.15 4.65
C GLU A 12 5.92 2.93 3.72
N PHE A 13 5.25 2.20 2.83
CA PHE A 13 4.24 2.80 1.96
C PHE A 13 3.15 1.79 1.64
N THR A 14 1.98 2.31 1.31
CA THR A 14 0.84 1.52 0.89
C THR A 14 0.41 1.95 -0.50
N ASP A 15 0.32 1.01 -1.42
CA ASP A 15 -0.11 1.26 -2.80
C ASP A 15 -1.08 0.17 -3.25
N GLN A 16 -2.22 0.56 -3.84
CA GLN A 16 -3.31 -0.34 -4.24
C GLN A 16 -3.66 -1.40 -3.16
N LEU A 17 -3.84 -0.96 -1.91
CA LEU A 17 -4.17 -1.81 -0.75
C LEU A 17 -3.10 -2.85 -0.40
N VAL A 18 -1.88 -2.71 -0.95
CA VAL A 18 -0.70 -3.49 -0.59
C VAL A 18 0.20 -2.65 0.30
N HIS A 19 0.46 -3.14 1.50
CA HIS A 19 1.38 -2.53 2.44
C HIS A 19 2.78 -3.12 2.28
N PHE A 20 3.78 -2.25 2.11
CA PHE A 20 5.19 -2.58 2.06
C PHE A 20 5.87 -2.07 3.33
N ARG A 21 6.55 -2.98 4.04
CA ARG A 21 7.31 -2.64 5.25
C ARG A 21 8.62 -1.93 4.90
N PRO A 22 9.22 -1.19 5.84
CA PRO A 22 10.50 -0.55 5.62
C PRO A 22 11.58 -1.58 5.25
N GLN A 23 12.40 -1.26 4.25
CA GLN A 23 13.44 -2.14 3.74
C GLN A 23 14.76 -1.40 3.61
N VAL A 24 15.85 -2.05 4.02
CA VAL A 24 17.21 -1.49 3.83
C VAL A 24 17.59 -1.55 2.36
N THR A 25 18.16 -0.46 1.86
CA THR A 25 18.68 -0.36 0.49
C THR A 25 19.86 -1.29 0.25
N GLY A 26 20.10 -1.64 -1.02
CA GLY A 26 21.25 -2.47 -1.40
C GLY A 26 22.59 -1.75 -1.20
N PRO A 27 23.70 -2.49 -1.10
CA PRO A 27 25.02 -1.92 -0.88
C PRO A 27 25.56 -1.09 -2.07
N LYS A 28 25.04 -1.29 -3.29
CA LYS A 28 25.45 -0.52 -4.48
C LYS A 28 24.40 0.52 -4.87
N GLU A 29 24.85 1.61 -5.49
CA GLU A 29 23.96 2.69 -5.96
C GLU A 29 22.96 2.27 -7.04
N THR A 30 23.19 1.16 -7.74
CA THR A 30 22.25 0.65 -8.75
C THR A 30 21.45 -0.56 -8.26
N ASP A 31 21.62 -0.97 -7.01
CA ASP A 31 20.93 -2.13 -6.48
C ASP A 31 19.45 -1.83 -6.27
N MET A 32 18.61 -2.79 -6.65
CA MET A 32 17.18 -2.83 -6.37
C MET A 32 16.89 -4.05 -5.53
N VAL A 33 16.34 -3.84 -4.33
CA VAL A 33 16.04 -4.91 -3.38
C VAL A 33 14.58 -5.29 -3.50
N ARG A 34 14.30 -6.58 -3.74
CA ARG A 34 12.93 -7.10 -3.78
C ARG A 34 12.30 -7.02 -2.38
N MET A 35 11.12 -6.41 -2.31
CA MET A 35 10.29 -6.33 -1.12
C MET A 35 9.02 -7.15 -1.30
N ASN A 36 8.66 -7.92 -0.28
CA ASN A 36 7.38 -8.61 -0.23
C ASN A 36 6.34 -7.70 0.43
N GLY A 37 5.26 -7.46 -0.30
CA GLY A 37 4.08 -6.75 0.18
C GLY A 37 3.09 -7.69 0.84
N THR A 38 2.23 -7.12 1.68
CA THR A 38 1.11 -7.80 2.32
C THR A 38 -0.15 -6.99 2.11
N CYS A 39 -1.29 -7.65 1.85
CA CYS A 39 -2.56 -6.92 1.83
C CYS A 39 -2.82 -6.27 3.19
N ILE A 40 -3.41 -5.09 3.18
CA ILE A 40 -3.90 -4.44 4.40
C ILE A 40 -4.99 -5.30 5.07
N PRO A 41 -5.32 -5.06 6.35
CA PRO A 41 -6.39 -5.78 7.03
C PRO A 41 -7.74 -5.65 6.30
N ASN A 42 -8.50 -6.75 6.24
CA ASN A 42 -9.77 -6.88 5.51
C ASN A 42 -9.64 -6.69 3.98
N ALA A 43 -8.46 -6.98 3.43
CA ALA A 43 -8.23 -7.08 2.01
C ALA A 43 -7.59 -8.41 1.66
N SER A 44 -7.99 -8.95 0.52
CA SER A 44 -7.45 -10.17 -0.06
C SER A 44 -6.78 -9.88 -1.39
N ARG A 45 -5.93 -10.79 -1.85
CA ARG A 45 -5.28 -10.67 -3.16
C ARG A 45 -6.35 -10.65 -4.25
N LYS A 46 -6.26 -9.68 -5.17
CA LYS A 46 -7.17 -9.59 -6.32
C LYS A 46 -7.12 -10.84 -7.19
N ILE A 47 -5.91 -11.38 -7.36
CA ILE A 47 -5.64 -12.59 -8.14
C ILE A 47 -4.89 -13.56 -7.23
N ALA A 48 -5.50 -14.71 -6.98
CA ALA A 48 -4.89 -15.78 -6.19
C ALA A 48 -3.62 -16.29 -6.91
N GLY A 49 -2.54 -16.49 -6.15
CA GLY A 49 -1.25 -16.95 -6.68
C GLY A 49 -0.34 -15.86 -7.26
N VAL A 50 -0.80 -14.61 -7.40
CA VAL A 50 0.09 -13.48 -7.73
C VAL A 50 0.81 -13.01 -6.47
N ASP A 51 2.13 -12.85 -6.58
CA ASP A 51 2.96 -12.30 -5.52
C ASP A 51 2.83 -10.77 -5.49
N LEU A 52 2.77 -10.22 -4.28
CA LEU A 52 2.74 -8.79 -4.03
C LEU A 52 4.17 -8.29 -3.90
N ILE A 53 4.74 -7.74 -4.96
CA ILE A 53 6.16 -7.43 -5.05
C ILE A 53 6.41 -5.95 -5.28
N GLY A 54 7.31 -5.40 -4.48
CA GLY A 54 7.87 -4.07 -4.64
C GLY A 54 9.38 -4.11 -4.82
N LEU A 55 9.95 -3.00 -5.24
CA LEU A 55 11.39 -2.78 -5.33
C LEU A 55 11.78 -1.58 -4.49
N CYS A 56 12.77 -1.76 -3.62
CA CYS A 56 13.42 -0.69 -2.89
C CYS A 56 14.66 -0.27 -3.66
N MET A 57 14.68 0.98 -4.12
CA MET A 57 15.80 1.57 -4.85
C MET A 57 16.83 2.13 -3.86
N SER A 58 18.10 2.15 -4.25
CA SER A 58 19.22 2.75 -3.49
C SER A 58 19.02 4.22 -3.08
N THR A 59 18.11 4.92 -3.76
CA THR A 59 17.70 6.29 -3.42
C THR A 59 16.90 6.37 -2.11
N GLY A 60 16.39 5.24 -1.61
CA GLY A 60 15.41 5.17 -0.52
C GLY A 60 13.96 5.25 -1.01
N SER A 61 13.73 5.16 -2.32
CA SER A 61 12.38 5.17 -2.90
C SER A 61 11.89 3.74 -3.16
N GLY A 62 10.70 3.42 -2.64
CA GLY A 62 10.02 2.16 -2.92
C GLY A 62 9.02 2.30 -4.06
N ILE A 63 8.95 1.29 -4.94
CA ILE A 63 7.91 1.21 -5.98
C ILE A 63 7.24 -0.16 -5.95
N LYS A 64 5.92 -0.20 -6.17
CA LYS A 64 5.20 -1.45 -6.40
C LYS A 64 5.46 -1.91 -7.85
N THR A 65 5.67 -3.21 -8.03
CA THR A 65 5.90 -3.81 -9.36
C THR A 65 4.88 -4.86 -9.75
N SER A 66 4.29 -5.55 -8.78
CA SER A 66 3.34 -6.62 -9.07
C SER A 66 2.36 -6.85 -7.92
N GLY A 67 1.18 -7.34 -8.30
CA GLY A 67 0.10 -7.70 -7.41
C GLY A 67 -0.72 -6.51 -6.92
N GLU A 68 -1.99 -6.78 -6.66
CA GLU A 68 -2.96 -5.81 -6.12
C GLU A 68 -3.81 -6.52 -5.07
N CYS A 69 -4.29 -5.78 -4.08
CA CYS A 69 -5.28 -6.28 -3.12
C CYS A 69 -6.62 -5.59 -3.34
N VAL A 70 -7.70 -6.26 -2.96
CA VAL A 70 -9.07 -5.74 -2.96
C VAL A 70 -9.68 -5.95 -1.59
N CYS A 71 -10.54 -5.04 -1.15
CA CYS A 71 -11.28 -5.24 0.09
C CYS A 71 -12.16 -6.49 0.02
N ASP A 72 -12.24 -7.21 1.13
CA ASP A 72 -13.08 -8.41 1.25
C ASP A 72 -14.56 -8.07 1.07
N SER A 73 -15.38 -9.09 0.78
CA SER A 73 -16.83 -8.91 0.64
C SER A 73 -17.43 -8.30 1.89
N GLY A 74 -18.18 -7.20 1.73
CA GLY A 74 -18.75 -6.44 2.84
C GLY A 74 -17.85 -5.33 3.38
N TYR A 75 -16.70 -5.08 2.75
CA TYR A 75 -15.83 -3.94 3.01
C TYR A 75 -15.72 -3.04 1.77
N SER A 76 -15.64 -1.73 1.99
CA SER A 76 -15.38 -0.74 0.95
C SER A 76 -14.02 -0.10 1.16
N GLN A 77 -13.36 0.22 0.06
CA GLN A 77 -12.10 0.95 0.07
C GLN A 77 -12.38 2.41 0.41
N ILE A 78 -11.75 2.88 1.49
CA ILE A 78 -11.72 4.29 1.88
C ILE A 78 -10.29 4.76 1.71
N ALA A 79 -10.10 5.79 0.89
CA ALA A 79 -8.82 6.47 0.72
C ALA A 79 -8.97 7.90 1.22
N ASP A 80 -8.30 8.20 2.34
CA ASP A 80 -8.27 9.53 2.94
C ASP A 80 -6.82 9.99 3.17
N SER A 81 -6.65 11.13 3.85
CA SER A 81 -5.34 11.69 4.18
C SER A 81 -4.51 10.83 5.15
N ASN A 82 -5.11 9.85 5.83
CA ASN A 82 -4.44 8.88 6.70
C ASN A 82 -4.11 7.56 5.95
N GLY A 83 -4.45 7.45 4.67
CA GLY A 83 -4.09 6.31 3.82
C GLY A 83 -5.30 5.50 3.32
N ALA A 84 -5.00 4.35 2.70
CA ALA A 84 -6.00 3.45 2.17
C ALA A 84 -6.36 2.35 3.19
N ARG A 85 -7.64 2.19 3.49
CA ARG A 85 -8.17 1.18 4.41
C ARG A 85 -9.45 0.52 3.87
N CYS A 86 -9.73 -0.68 4.35
CA CYS A 86 -10.97 -1.38 4.09
C CYS A 86 -11.87 -1.29 5.33
N GLU A 87 -12.99 -0.58 5.22
CA GLU A 87 -13.98 -0.46 6.29
C GLU A 87 -15.25 -1.23 5.96
N LYS A 88 -15.87 -1.83 6.97
CA LYS A 88 -17.13 -2.56 6.78
C LYS A 88 -18.17 -1.61 6.22
N VAL A 89 -18.84 -2.05 5.16
CA VAL A 89 -20.02 -1.39 4.64
C VAL A 89 -21.13 -1.61 5.65
N ASN A 90 -21.25 -0.71 6.62
CA ASN A 90 -22.48 -0.58 7.37
C ASN A 90 -23.54 -0.12 6.36
N THR A 91 -24.61 -0.89 6.24
CA THR A 91 -25.83 -0.58 5.45
C THR A 91 -26.59 0.62 6.01
N GLY A 92 -25.89 1.76 6.13
CA GLY A 92 -26.31 3.03 6.71
C GLY A 92 -25.35 4.18 6.40
N SER A 93 -24.25 3.94 5.68
CA SER A 93 -23.40 4.99 5.11
C SER A 93 -23.25 4.77 3.60
N SER A 94 -24.39 4.66 2.91
CA SER A 94 -24.43 5.30 1.59
C SER A 94 -24.23 6.77 1.87
N HIS A 95 -23.20 7.35 1.27
CA HIS A 95 -23.22 8.78 0.98
C HIS A 95 -24.63 9.12 0.54
N GLU A 96 -25.20 10.09 1.25
CA GLU A 96 -26.38 10.84 0.88
C GLU A 96 -26.25 11.27 -0.58
N LEU A 97 -26.64 10.39 -1.52
CA LEU A 97 -27.02 10.78 -2.85
C LEU A 97 -28.38 11.43 -2.64
N THR A 98 -28.36 12.69 -2.19
CA THR A 98 -29.47 13.60 -2.37
C THR A 98 -29.63 13.73 -3.89
N ILE A 99 -30.39 12.80 -4.46
CA ILE A 99 -31.03 13.00 -5.75
C ILE A 99 -32.06 14.08 -5.46
N PHE A 100 -31.67 15.34 -5.64
CA PHE A 100 -32.63 16.42 -5.83
C PHE A 100 -33.43 16.06 -7.10
N PHE A 101 -34.56 15.36 -6.91
CA PHE A 101 -35.67 15.45 -7.84
C PHE A 101 -36.19 16.90 -7.75
N GLY A 102 -35.57 17.77 -8.53
CA GLY A 102 -36.15 19.07 -8.86
C GLY A 102 -37.34 18.83 -9.76
N VAL A 103 -38.52 18.88 -9.16
CA VAL A 103 -39.81 19.11 -9.83
C VAL A 103 -39.82 20.52 -10.41
#